data_AF-A0A0N8S1B8-F1
#
_entry.id   AF-A0A0N8S1B8-F1
#
_cell.length_a   1.000
_cell.length_b   1.000
_cell.length_c   1.000
_cell.angle_alpha   90.00
_cell.angle_beta   90.00
_cell.angle_gamma   90.00
#
_symmetry.space_group_name_H-M   'P 1'
#
loop_
_entity.id
_entity.type
_entity.pdbx_description
1 polymer ?
#
loop_
_entity_poly.entity_id
_entity_poly.type
_entity_poly.pdbx_seq_one_letter_code
_entity_poly.pdbx_strand_id
1 'polypeptide(L)'
;MTLHKAARLSPSDPHSALRRPARNMPAQYAAPRHLSNQQLKNPLIRSAYERLSNIVSYRGQYLRRLDTVHGDRRTRVEKFQVIERVAEQLLVRLDLATGVLGFIDPESGRYVLNTQRKIAEDSEGVSSPVLCRLFKTLDEAGYVYRRIERIRLEEKDDSGLNLVRTRVLIRFTKQFWKDLGLAYVFERVQHSAKKKREAQLRELGQRRQADMERHSKELLRREVSRKRWQAKEARDGDAVRTKESRSASPRQDSPPSRKGSNDLTSALERLVASVAKKAG
;
A
#
# COMPACT_ATOMS: atom_id res chain seq x y z
N MET A 1 -20.26 -9.59 -23.23
CA MET A 1 -19.48 -8.93 -22.17
C MET A 1 -18.75 -9.98 -21.35
N THR A 2 -17.48 -10.24 -21.64
CA THR A 2 -16.66 -11.19 -20.88
C THR A 2 -16.24 -10.53 -19.58
N LEU A 3 -16.86 -10.94 -18.47
CA LEU A 3 -16.40 -10.63 -17.12
C LEU A 3 -15.02 -11.28 -16.94
N HIS A 4 -13.95 -10.52 -17.19
CA HIS A 4 -12.61 -10.93 -16.81
C HIS A 4 -12.61 -11.17 -15.30
N LYS A 5 -12.51 -12.43 -14.89
CA LYS A 5 -12.27 -12.86 -13.50
C LYS A 5 -11.12 -12.00 -12.97
N ALA A 6 -11.41 -11.06 -12.07
CA ALA A 6 -10.43 -10.10 -11.59
C ALA A 6 -9.32 -10.89 -10.87
N ALA A 7 -8.18 -11.07 -11.54
CA ALA A 7 -6.99 -11.58 -10.88
C ALA A 7 -6.78 -10.74 -9.61
N ARG A 8 -6.82 -11.39 -8.44
CA ARG A 8 -6.54 -10.75 -7.15
C ARG A 8 -5.04 -10.47 -7.12
N LEU A 9 -4.64 -9.37 -7.75
CA LEU A 9 -3.26 -8.90 -7.76
C LEU A 9 -2.86 -8.51 -6.33
N SER A 10 -1.62 -8.81 -5.95
CA SER A 10 -1.08 -8.37 -4.67
C SER A 10 -1.21 -6.86 -4.52
N PRO A 11 -1.64 -6.31 -3.38
CA PRO A 11 -1.70 -4.86 -3.17
C PRO A 11 -0.34 -4.15 -3.33
N SER A 12 0.78 -4.88 -3.26
CA SER A 12 2.12 -4.35 -3.51
C SER A 12 2.47 -4.26 -5.01
N ASP A 13 1.72 -4.93 -5.89
CA ASP A 13 1.87 -4.84 -7.35
C ASP A 13 1.38 -3.46 -7.83
N PRO A 14 2.17 -2.70 -8.60
CA PRO A 14 1.72 -1.44 -9.18
C PRO A 14 0.44 -1.55 -10.01
N HIS A 15 0.17 -2.69 -10.65
CA HIS A 15 -1.08 -2.89 -11.41
C HIS A 15 -2.31 -2.98 -10.50
N SER A 16 -2.17 -3.42 -9.25
CA SER A 16 -3.27 -3.45 -8.29
C SER A 16 -3.82 -2.05 -7.98
N ALA A 17 -2.99 -1.02 -8.11
CA ALA A 17 -3.36 0.37 -7.84
C ALA A 17 -4.37 0.92 -8.87
N LEU A 18 -4.41 0.34 -10.08
CA LEU A 18 -5.37 0.73 -11.10
C LEU A 18 -6.82 0.40 -10.72
N ARG A 19 -7.05 -0.69 -9.99
CA ARG A 19 -8.40 -1.21 -9.70
C ARG A 19 -9.04 -0.68 -8.41
N ARG A 20 -8.37 0.20 -7.68
CA ARG A 20 -8.83 0.60 -6.35
C ARG A 20 -9.98 1.61 -6.40
N PRO A 21 -10.82 1.69 -5.37
CA PRO A 21 -11.72 2.81 -5.21
C PRO A 21 -10.94 4.12 -5.03
N ALA A 22 -11.60 5.22 -5.35
CA ALA A 22 -11.15 6.57 -5.06
C ALA A 22 -10.97 6.75 -3.54
N ARG A 23 -9.85 7.31 -3.09
CA ARG A 23 -9.76 7.87 -1.74
C ARG A 23 -10.07 9.36 -1.85
N ASN A 24 -10.91 9.90 -0.97
CA ASN A 24 -11.00 11.35 -0.80
C ASN A 24 -9.66 11.82 -0.27
N MET A 25 -8.92 12.52 -1.12
CA MET A 25 -7.67 13.16 -0.73
C MET A 25 -8.05 14.51 -0.12
N PRO A 26 -7.58 14.85 1.09
CA PRO A 26 -7.79 16.19 1.62
C PRO A 26 -7.17 17.22 0.66
N ALA A 27 -7.68 18.45 0.67
CA ALA A 27 -7.09 19.55 -0.08
C ALA A 27 -5.61 19.70 0.31
N GLN A 28 -4.71 19.56 -0.67
CA GLN A 28 -3.27 19.60 -0.41
C GLN A 28 -2.75 20.99 -0.75
N TYR A 29 -2.39 21.75 0.29
CA TYR A 29 -1.68 23.03 0.21
C TYR A 29 -0.15 22.84 0.35
N ALA A 30 0.37 21.69 -0.08
CA ALA A 30 1.80 21.40 0.06
C ALA A 30 2.59 22.06 -1.06
N ALA A 31 3.74 22.66 -0.72
CA ALA A 31 4.67 23.21 -1.70
C ALA A 31 5.11 22.14 -2.73
N PRO A 32 5.46 22.56 -3.96
CA PRO A 32 5.99 21.67 -4.98
C PRO A 32 7.15 20.83 -4.44
N ARG A 33 7.21 19.55 -4.85
CA ARG A 33 8.26 18.63 -4.37
C ARG A 33 9.49 18.76 -5.24
N HIS A 34 10.63 19.01 -4.64
CA HIS A 34 11.92 19.05 -5.33
C HIS A 34 12.80 17.84 -4.99
N LEU A 35 13.79 17.56 -5.83
CA LEU A 35 14.79 16.53 -5.58
C LEU A 35 15.61 16.91 -4.34
N SER A 36 15.62 16.05 -3.33
CA SER A 36 16.45 16.29 -2.15
C SER A 36 17.92 16.01 -2.43
N ASN A 37 18.81 16.65 -1.66
CA ASN A 37 20.24 16.36 -1.70
C ASN A 37 20.55 14.87 -1.50
N GLN A 38 19.74 14.16 -0.70
CA GLN A 38 19.89 12.72 -0.51
C GLN A 38 19.51 11.92 -1.77
N GLN A 39 18.47 12.34 -2.50
CA GLN A 39 18.10 11.71 -3.77
C GLN A 39 19.16 11.96 -4.84
N LEU A 40 19.78 13.14 -4.87
CA LEU A 40 20.87 13.48 -5.78
C LEU A 40 22.18 12.72 -5.49
N LYS A 41 22.35 12.12 -4.30
CA LYS A 41 23.45 11.17 -4.05
C LYS A 41 23.30 9.90 -4.89
N ASN A 42 22.10 9.57 -5.36
CA ASN A 42 21.91 8.44 -6.26
C ASN A 42 22.44 8.79 -7.67
N PRO A 43 23.44 8.04 -8.19
CA PRO A 43 24.05 8.36 -9.48
C PRO A 43 23.05 8.31 -10.64
N LEU A 44 22.04 7.44 -10.58
CA LEU A 44 21.01 7.38 -11.61
C LEU A 44 20.18 8.67 -11.62
N ILE A 45 19.68 9.10 -10.46
CA ILE A 45 18.81 10.28 -10.35
C ILE A 45 19.57 11.54 -10.74
N ARG A 46 20.79 11.71 -10.25
CA ARG A 46 21.63 12.87 -10.57
C ARG A 46 21.93 12.98 -12.07
N SER A 47 22.42 11.91 -12.69
CA SER A 47 22.74 11.95 -14.12
C SER A 47 21.49 11.99 -15.00
N ALA A 48 20.38 11.36 -14.58
CA ALA A 48 19.12 11.48 -15.30
C ALA A 48 18.57 12.91 -15.20
N TYR A 49 18.65 13.54 -14.04
CA TYR A 49 18.19 14.90 -13.85
C TYR A 49 18.97 15.86 -14.75
N GLU A 50 20.31 15.82 -14.69
CA GLU A 50 21.17 16.67 -15.53
C GLU A 50 20.87 16.52 -17.03
N ARG A 51 20.71 15.28 -17.53
CA ARG A 51 20.42 15.04 -18.95
C ARG A 51 19.02 15.45 -19.35
N LEU A 52 18.04 15.20 -18.49
CA LEU A 52 16.63 15.49 -18.78
C LEU A 52 16.32 16.98 -18.64
N SER A 53 16.94 17.69 -17.69
CA SER A 53 16.78 19.14 -17.52
C SER A 53 17.43 19.95 -18.64
N ASN A 54 18.36 19.36 -19.39
CA ASN A 54 19.06 19.97 -20.52
C ASN A 54 18.79 19.22 -21.85
N ILE A 55 17.69 18.49 -21.95
CA ILE A 55 17.43 17.59 -23.08
C ILE A 55 17.25 18.33 -24.41
N VAL A 56 16.90 19.61 -24.40
CA VAL A 56 16.81 20.46 -25.60
C VAL A 56 18.22 20.67 -26.18
N SER A 57 19.20 20.98 -25.33
CA SER A 57 20.60 21.12 -25.73
C SER A 57 21.20 19.79 -26.17
N TYR A 58 20.78 18.68 -25.56
CA TYR A 58 21.23 17.33 -25.91
C TYR A 58 20.37 16.63 -26.97
N ARG A 59 19.55 17.38 -27.70
CA ARG A 59 18.64 16.81 -28.71
C ARG A 59 19.42 16.10 -29.81
N GLY A 60 19.01 14.86 -30.12
CA GLY A 60 19.69 13.99 -31.09
C GLY A 60 20.88 13.21 -30.50
N GLN A 61 21.37 13.58 -29.32
CA GLN A 61 22.33 12.77 -28.56
C GLN A 61 21.59 11.72 -27.73
N TYR A 62 20.65 12.17 -26.89
CA TYR A 62 19.85 11.30 -26.05
C TYR A 62 18.42 11.17 -26.58
N LEU A 63 17.77 10.06 -26.19
CA LEU A 63 16.37 9.79 -26.52
C LEU A 63 16.07 9.81 -28.03
N ARG A 64 17.00 9.39 -28.89
CA ARG A 64 16.89 9.46 -30.36
C ARG A 64 15.56 8.98 -30.96
N ARG A 65 14.95 7.90 -30.43
CA ARG A 65 13.66 7.39 -30.93
C ARG A 65 12.50 8.37 -30.76
N LEU A 66 12.56 9.25 -29.76
CA LEU A 66 11.57 10.32 -29.60
C LEU A 66 11.71 11.36 -30.70
N ASP A 67 12.94 11.62 -31.16
CA ASP A 67 13.21 12.64 -32.16
C ASP A 67 12.66 12.25 -33.54
N THR A 68 12.47 10.96 -33.83
CA THR A 68 11.92 10.46 -35.11
C THR A 68 10.65 9.62 -34.92
N VAL A 69 9.91 9.85 -33.83
CA VAL A 69 8.75 9.03 -33.45
C VAL A 69 7.62 9.04 -34.51
N HIS A 70 7.54 10.09 -35.32
CA HIS A 70 6.55 10.25 -36.38
C HIS A 70 7.11 9.97 -37.78
N GLY A 71 8.17 9.15 -37.86
CA GLY A 71 8.84 8.80 -39.12
C GLY A 71 9.92 9.81 -39.50
N ASP A 72 9.86 10.33 -40.72
CA ASP A 72 10.95 11.08 -41.35
C ASP A 72 11.09 12.53 -40.84
N ARG A 73 10.06 13.07 -40.19
CA ARG A 73 10.10 14.41 -39.60
C ARG A 73 10.58 14.38 -38.17
N ARG A 74 11.51 15.27 -37.84
CA ARG A 74 11.95 15.42 -36.45
C ARG A 74 10.81 15.94 -35.57
N THR A 75 10.74 15.41 -34.36
CA THR A 75 9.78 15.83 -33.34
C THR A 75 10.01 17.28 -32.94
N ARG A 76 8.90 18.01 -32.78
CA ARG A 76 8.87 19.42 -32.37
C ARG A 76 9.65 19.66 -31.06
N VAL A 77 10.44 20.74 -31.00
CA VAL A 77 11.31 21.07 -29.86
C VAL A 77 10.53 21.27 -28.57
N GLU A 78 9.28 21.72 -28.67
CA GLU A 78 8.35 21.94 -27.56
C GLU A 78 8.14 20.66 -26.75
N LYS A 79 8.23 19.47 -27.37
CA LYS A 79 8.16 18.20 -26.65
C LYS A 79 9.34 18.00 -25.71
N PHE A 80 10.53 18.40 -26.15
CA PHE A 80 11.76 18.35 -25.36
C PHE A 80 11.74 19.41 -24.26
N GLN A 81 11.25 20.62 -24.55
CA GLN A 81 11.05 21.66 -23.53
C GLN A 81 10.10 21.21 -22.42
N VAL A 82 9.02 20.49 -22.77
CA VAL A 82 8.13 19.92 -21.74
C VAL A 82 8.88 18.88 -20.91
N ILE A 83 9.72 18.03 -21.52
CA ILE A 83 10.55 17.06 -20.76
C ILE A 83 11.46 17.77 -19.77
N GLU A 84 12.15 18.84 -20.18
CA GLU A 84 13.01 19.63 -19.27
C GLU A 84 12.22 20.14 -18.06
N ARG A 85 11.05 20.74 -18.30
CA ARG A 85 10.20 21.32 -17.26
C ARG A 85 9.64 20.27 -16.30
N VAL A 86 9.35 19.05 -16.76
CA VAL A 86 8.80 17.99 -15.90
C VAL A 86 9.87 17.06 -15.32
N ALA A 87 11.12 17.18 -15.76
CA ALA A 87 12.20 16.22 -15.46
C ALA A 87 12.32 15.94 -13.95
N GLU A 88 12.39 17.01 -13.15
CA GLU A 88 12.49 16.90 -11.71
C GLU A 88 11.30 16.15 -11.12
N GLN A 89 10.08 16.56 -11.49
CA GLN A 89 8.85 16.01 -10.94
C GLN A 89 8.65 14.53 -11.30
N LEU A 90 9.11 14.10 -12.47
CA LEU A 90 9.14 12.70 -12.87
C LEU A 90 10.10 11.89 -12.00
N LEU A 91 11.31 12.40 -11.74
CA LEU A 91 12.35 11.70 -10.99
C LEU A 91 12.03 11.61 -9.48
N VAL A 92 11.48 12.68 -8.89
CA VAL A 92 11.03 12.68 -7.48
C VAL A 92 9.98 11.60 -7.21
N ARG A 93 9.14 11.32 -8.22
CA ARG A 93 8.00 10.39 -8.16
C ARG A 93 8.30 9.04 -8.79
N LEU A 94 9.53 8.82 -9.22
CA LEU A 94 9.96 7.58 -9.83
C LEU A 94 10.22 6.54 -8.74
N ASP A 95 9.47 5.47 -8.79
CA ASP A 95 9.82 4.28 -8.05
C ASP A 95 10.95 3.52 -8.78
N LEU A 96 12.16 3.57 -8.22
CA LEU A 96 13.34 2.92 -8.77
C LEU A 96 13.25 1.40 -8.92
N ALA A 97 12.47 0.73 -8.06
CA ALA A 97 12.39 -0.73 -8.10
C ALA A 97 11.48 -1.25 -9.22
N THR A 98 10.41 -0.52 -9.58
CA THR A 98 9.50 -0.93 -10.68
C THR A 98 9.65 -0.09 -11.95
N GLY A 99 10.24 1.10 -11.85
CA GLY A 99 10.25 2.12 -12.89
C GLY A 99 8.91 2.86 -13.07
N VAL A 100 7.94 2.66 -12.15
CA VAL A 100 6.60 3.26 -12.24
C VAL A 100 6.55 4.62 -11.56
N LEU A 101 5.78 5.56 -12.12
CA LEU A 101 5.43 6.80 -11.43
C LEU A 101 4.43 6.54 -10.31
N GLY A 102 4.95 6.37 -9.10
CA GLY A 102 4.19 5.96 -7.93
C GLY A 102 5.10 5.66 -6.76
N PHE A 103 4.52 5.17 -5.67
CA PHE A 103 5.25 4.77 -4.47
C PHE A 103 4.51 3.64 -3.76
N ILE A 104 5.22 2.89 -2.93
CA ILE A 104 4.58 2.00 -1.96
C ILE A 104 4.33 2.82 -0.70
N ASP A 105 3.07 2.86 -0.27
CA ASP A 105 2.68 3.42 1.01
C ASP A 105 3.28 2.57 2.15
N PRO A 106 4.19 3.12 2.98
CA PRO A 106 4.87 2.38 4.04
C PRO A 106 3.91 1.83 5.09
N GLU A 107 2.80 2.51 5.36
CA GLU A 107 1.86 2.10 6.40
C GLU A 107 1.02 0.89 5.95
N SER A 108 0.45 1.00 4.75
CA SER A 108 -0.43 -0.06 4.23
C SER A 108 0.30 -1.14 3.44
N GLY A 109 1.56 -0.90 3.04
CA GLY A 109 2.34 -1.75 2.14
C GLY A 109 1.77 -1.82 0.72
N ARG A 110 0.91 -0.86 0.36
CA ARG A 110 0.16 -0.87 -0.90
C ARG A 110 0.77 0.09 -1.91
N TYR A 111 0.76 -0.28 -3.19
CA TYR A 111 1.22 0.61 -4.25
C TYR A 111 0.22 1.74 -4.53
N VAL A 112 0.69 2.98 -4.67
CA VAL A 112 -0.08 4.19 -4.97
C VAL A 112 0.49 4.85 -6.21
N LEU A 113 -0.36 5.10 -7.21
CA LEU A 113 0.05 5.80 -8.44
C LEU A 113 0.01 7.30 -8.20
N ASN A 114 0.99 8.02 -8.75
CA ASN A 114 0.95 9.48 -8.77
C ASN A 114 -0.12 9.97 -9.75
N THR A 115 -0.82 11.05 -9.40
CA THR A 115 -1.77 11.67 -10.32
C THR A 115 -1.00 12.53 -11.33
N GLN A 116 -1.34 12.42 -12.62
CA GLN A 116 -0.75 13.29 -13.65
C GLN A 116 -1.01 14.76 -13.37
N ARG A 117 -2.18 15.06 -12.80
CA ARG A 117 -2.53 16.42 -12.36
C ARG A 117 -1.51 16.99 -11.39
N LYS A 118 -1.15 16.23 -10.36
CA LYS A 118 -0.16 16.68 -9.37
C LYS A 118 1.24 16.84 -9.98
N ILE A 119 1.64 15.93 -10.87
CA ILE A 119 2.92 16.07 -11.59
C ILE A 119 2.94 17.37 -12.40
N ALA A 120 1.84 17.68 -13.09
CA ALA A 120 1.71 18.89 -13.90
C ALA A 120 1.68 20.17 -13.04
N GLU A 121 0.88 20.21 -11.97
CA GLU A 121 0.79 21.34 -11.03
C GLU A 121 2.13 21.65 -10.37
N ASP A 122 2.91 20.61 -10.02
CA ASP A 122 4.23 20.77 -9.42
C ASP A 122 5.34 21.08 -10.47
N SER A 123 5.02 21.08 -11.76
CA SER A 123 5.95 21.39 -12.86
C SER A 123 5.69 22.80 -13.40
N GLU A 124 6.76 23.53 -13.69
CA GLU A 124 6.63 24.92 -14.17
C GLU A 124 5.97 25.00 -15.56
N GLY A 125 4.83 25.69 -15.65
CA GLY A 125 4.17 26.01 -16.92
C GLY A 125 3.67 24.81 -17.73
N VAL A 126 3.42 23.66 -17.09
CA VAL A 126 2.93 22.44 -17.76
C VAL A 126 1.52 22.10 -17.29
N SER A 127 0.57 22.07 -18.22
CA SER A 127 -0.80 21.63 -17.93
C SER A 127 -0.95 20.10 -18.02
N SER A 128 -1.95 19.55 -17.32
CA SER A 128 -2.25 18.11 -17.35
C SER A 128 -2.47 17.54 -18.76
N PRO A 129 -3.18 18.21 -19.68
CA PRO A 129 -3.33 17.72 -21.06
C PRO A 129 -2.00 17.68 -21.84
N VAL A 130 -1.11 18.64 -21.61
CA VAL A 130 0.22 18.68 -22.24
C VAL A 130 1.05 17.49 -21.76
N LEU A 131 1.06 17.23 -20.45
CA LEU A 131 1.75 16.08 -19.87
C LEU A 131 1.19 14.74 -20.38
N CYS A 132 -0.15 14.61 -20.49
CA CYS A 132 -0.78 13.42 -21.03
C CYS A 132 -0.36 13.15 -22.50
N ARG A 133 -0.30 14.21 -23.32
CA ARG A 133 0.20 14.12 -24.70
C ARG A 133 1.68 13.76 -24.76
N LEU A 134 2.51 14.29 -23.86
CA LEU A 134 3.93 13.90 -23.75
C LEU A 134 4.05 12.41 -23.48
N PHE A 135 3.32 11.87 -22.50
CA PHE A 135 3.37 10.44 -22.19
C PHE A 135 2.88 9.56 -23.34
N LYS A 136 1.90 10.02 -24.11
CA LYS A 136 1.48 9.30 -25.33
C LYS A 136 2.65 9.22 -26.33
N THR A 137 3.38 10.32 -26.54
CA THR A 137 4.53 10.35 -27.45
C THR A 137 5.70 9.49 -26.93
N LEU A 138 5.94 9.47 -25.61
CA LEU A 138 6.95 8.58 -25.01
C LEU A 138 6.58 7.09 -25.10
N ASP A 139 5.28 6.78 -25.04
CA ASP A 139 4.73 5.43 -25.25
C ASP A 139 4.92 4.98 -26.71
N GLU A 140 4.61 5.86 -27.66
CA GLU A 140 4.87 5.64 -29.10
C GLU A 140 6.37 5.44 -29.40
N ALA A 141 7.26 6.14 -28.69
CA ALA A 141 8.71 5.95 -28.80
C ALA A 141 9.24 4.69 -28.06
N GLY A 142 8.39 3.98 -27.32
CA GLY A 142 8.76 2.80 -26.53
C GLY A 142 9.54 3.11 -25.23
N TYR A 143 9.56 4.36 -24.79
CA TYR A 143 10.23 4.80 -23.57
C TYR A 143 9.38 4.63 -22.30
N VAL A 144 8.07 4.61 -22.48
CA VAL A 144 7.12 4.38 -21.40
C VAL A 144 6.22 3.24 -21.80
N TYR A 145 5.84 2.41 -20.84
CA TYR A 145 4.69 1.54 -20.94
C TYR A 145 3.54 2.22 -20.20
N ARG A 146 2.43 2.42 -20.90
CA ARG A 146 1.25 3.10 -20.37
C ARG A 146 0.06 2.14 -20.29
N ARG A 147 -0.58 2.07 -19.12
CA ARG A 147 -1.82 1.30 -18.93
C ARG A 147 -2.91 2.20 -18.35
N ILE A 148 -4.03 2.27 -19.07
CA ILE A 148 -5.15 3.15 -18.74
C ILE A 148 -6.31 2.30 -18.27
N GLU A 149 -6.87 2.60 -17.10
CA GLU A 149 -8.13 2.04 -16.62
C GLU A 149 -9.12 3.18 -16.36
N ARG A 150 -10.32 3.05 -16.93
CA ARG A 150 -11.44 3.99 -16.75
C ARG A 150 -12.44 3.36 -15.80
N ILE A 151 -12.73 4.06 -14.71
CA ILE A 151 -13.64 3.60 -13.67
C ILE A 151 -14.84 4.55 -13.65
N ARG A 152 -16.02 4.00 -13.90
CA ARG A 152 -17.28 4.72 -13.67
C ARG A 152 -17.48 4.82 -12.15
N LEU A 153 -17.68 6.02 -11.66
CA LEU A 153 -18.06 6.30 -10.27
C LEU A 153 -19.58 6.22 -10.16
N GLU A 154 -20.07 5.90 -8.96
CA GLU A 154 -21.51 5.95 -8.65
C GLU A 154 -22.01 7.38 -8.47
N GLU A 155 -21.09 8.31 -8.15
CA GLU A 155 -21.33 9.74 -8.08
C GLU A 155 -21.71 10.29 -9.47
N LYS A 156 -22.77 11.09 -9.50
CA LYS A 156 -23.28 11.76 -10.70
C LYS A 156 -22.98 13.24 -10.65
N ASP A 157 -22.76 13.84 -11.81
CA ASP A 157 -22.71 15.30 -11.95
C ASP A 157 -24.11 15.92 -11.84
N ASP A 158 -24.16 17.26 -11.83
CA ASP A 158 -25.40 18.04 -11.75
C ASP A 158 -26.36 17.75 -12.92
N SER A 159 -25.85 17.16 -14.01
CA SER A 159 -26.62 16.74 -15.19
C SER A 159 -27.08 15.27 -15.11
N GLY A 160 -26.82 14.57 -14.01
CA GLY A 160 -27.20 13.17 -13.78
C GLY A 160 -26.29 12.14 -14.46
N LEU A 161 -25.17 12.54 -15.06
CA LEU A 161 -24.20 11.65 -15.69
C LEU A 161 -23.20 11.12 -14.66
N ASN A 162 -22.92 9.82 -14.73
CA ASN A 162 -21.93 9.20 -13.86
C ASN A 162 -20.53 9.75 -14.15
N LEU A 163 -19.84 10.22 -13.11
CA LEU A 163 -18.46 10.67 -13.23
C LEU A 163 -17.55 9.50 -13.64
N VAL A 164 -16.57 9.77 -14.51
CA VAL A 164 -15.58 8.76 -14.94
C VAL A 164 -14.19 9.18 -14.46
N ARG A 165 -13.57 8.33 -13.66
CA ARG A 165 -12.18 8.50 -13.22
C ARG A 165 -11.25 7.70 -14.11
N THR A 166 -10.29 8.39 -14.72
CA THR A 166 -9.23 7.74 -15.50
C THR A 166 -7.98 7.57 -14.62
N ARG A 167 -7.50 6.33 -14.48
CA ARG A 167 -6.24 6.00 -13.81
C ARG A 167 -5.23 5.55 -14.84
N VAL A 168 -4.00 6.03 -14.70
CA VAL A 168 -2.94 5.74 -15.65
C VAL A 168 -1.70 5.27 -14.90
N LEU A 169 -1.28 4.05 -15.19
CA LEU A 169 0.03 3.54 -14.79
C LEU A 169 1.02 3.93 -15.88
N ILE A 170 2.13 4.54 -15.46
CA ILE A 170 3.21 4.99 -16.33
C ILE A 170 4.48 4.34 -15.82
N ARG A 171 5.10 3.50 -16.64
CA ARG A 171 6.34 2.80 -16.31
C ARG A 171 7.42 3.12 -17.32
N PHE A 172 8.55 3.66 -16.89
CA PHE A 172 9.71 3.85 -17.77
C PHE A 172 10.31 2.49 -18.15
N THR A 173 10.53 2.29 -19.45
CA THR A 173 11.11 1.05 -19.98
C THR A 173 12.63 1.06 -19.81
N LYS A 174 13.26 -0.10 -19.94
CA LYS A 174 14.73 -0.18 -20.02
C LYS A 174 15.29 0.61 -21.20
N GLN A 175 14.54 0.69 -22.30
CA GLN A 175 14.94 1.42 -23.50
C GLN A 175 15.11 2.91 -23.24
N PHE A 176 14.24 3.52 -22.42
CA PHE A 176 14.40 4.92 -22.00
C PHE A 176 15.76 5.16 -21.33
N TRP A 177 16.13 4.32 -20.37
CA TRP A 177 17.41 4.45 -19.67
C TRP A 177 18.60 4.15 -20.57
N LYS A 178 18.46 3.23 -21.52
CA LYS A 178 19.49 2.94 -22.53
C LYS A 178 19.74 4.14 -23.43
N ASP A 179 18.69 4.73 -23.98
CA ASP A 179 18.81 5.87 -24.91
C ASP A 179 19.09 7.20 -24.19
N LEU A 180 18.89 7.25 -22.87
CA LEU A 180 19.41 8.30 -22.00
C LEU A 180 20.89 8.05 -21.61
N GLY A 181 21.50 6.93 -22.01
CA GLY A 181 22.89 6.59 -21.72
C GLY A 181 23.17 6.15 -20.28
N LEU A 182 22.17 5.59 -19.59
CA LEU A 182 22.20 5.23 -18.16
C LEU A 182 21.84 3.76 -17.89
N ALA A 183 21.80 2.89 -18.91
CA ALA A 183 21.36 1.49 -18.77
C ALA A 183 22.03 0.74 -17.62
N TYR A 184 23.37 0.71 -17.58
CA TYR A 184 24.11 -0.01 -16.54
C TYR A 184 23.83 0.52 -15.13
N VAL A 185 23.82 1.85 -14.98
CA VAL A 185 23.54 2.51 -13.70
C VAL A 185 22.11 2.21 -13.26
N PHE A 186 21.15 2.24 -14.19
CA PHE A 186 19.76 1.92 -13.95
C PHE A 186 19.59 0.49 -13.44
N GLU A 187 20.20 -0.50 -14.09
CA GLU A 187 20.07 -1.90 -13.68
C GLU A 187 20.62 -2.12 -12.27
N ARG A 188 21.81 -1.59 -11.98
CA ARG A 188 22.41 -1.68 -10.64
C ARG A 188 21.52 -1.04 -9.57
N VAL A 189 21.02 0.17 -9.82
CA VAL A 189 20.15 0.89 -8.88
C VAL A 189 18.81 0.17 -8.71
N GLN A 190 18.23 -0.33 -9.79
CA GLN A 190 16.96 -1.07 -9.76
C GLN A 190 17.10 -2.37 -8.96
N HIS A 191 18.18 -3.14 -9.14
CA HIS A 191 18.42 -4.35 -8.35
C HIS A 191 18.55 -4.05 -6.86
N SER A 192 19.31 -3.01 -6.49
CA SER A 192 19.43 -2.55 -5.11
C SER A 192 18.07 -2.12 -4.53
N ALA A 193 17.29 -1.35 -5.30
CA ALA A 193 15.97 -0.90 -4.89
C ALA A 193 14.98 -2.07 -4.72
N LYS A 194 15.01 -3.06 -5.62
CA LYS A 194 14.17 -4.28 -5.51
C LYS A 194 14.49 -5.07 -4.25
N LYS A 195 15.77 -5.28 -3.95
CA LYS A 195 16.21 -5.96 -2.73
C LYS A 195 15.74 -5.22 -1.46
N LYS A 196 15.89 -3.89 -1.44
CA LYS A 196 15.38 -3.06 -0.33
C LYS A 196 13.87 -3.16 -0.18
N ARG A 197 13.14 -3.14 -1.30
CA ARG A 197 11.68 -3.30 -1.30
C ARG A 197 11.23 -4.65 -0.77
N GLU A 198 11.88 -5.74 -1.19
CA GLU A 198 11.54 -7.08 -0.71
C GLU A 198 11.77 -7.21 0.80
N ALA A 199 12.81 -6.58 1.33
CA ALA A 199 13.02 -6.50 2.78
C ALA A 199 11.89 -5.70 3.47
N GLN A 200 11.56 -4.52 2.95
CA GLN A 200 10.47 -3.68 3.47
C GLN A 200 9.11 -4.40 3.46
N LEU A 201 8.77 -5.07 2.35
CA LEU A 201 7.50 -5.79 2.24
C LEU A 201 7.44 -6.99 3.19
N ARG A 202 8.57 -7.67 3.44
CA ARG A 202 8.65 -8.74 4.45
C ARG A 202 8.43 -8.19 5.85
N GLU A 203 9.09 -7.09 6.21
CA GLU A 203 8.93 -6.44 7.52
C GLU A 203 7.48 -5.98 7.74
N LEU A 204 6.86 -5.38 6.73
CA LEU A 204 5.44 -4.99 6.78
C LEU A 204 4.49 -6.19 6.84
N GLY A 205 4.87 -7.33 6.26
CA GLY A 205 4.15 -8.60 6.39
C GLY A 205 4.21 -9.13 7.82
N GLN A 206 5.40 -9.16 8.41
CA GLN A 206 5.63 -9.60 9.80
C GLN A 206 4.88 -8.73 10.81
N ARG A 207 4.94 -7.40 10.66
CA ARG A 207 4.17 -6.47 11.51
C ARG A 207 2.67 -6.75 11.46
N ARG A 208 2.11 -6.87 10.25
CA ARG A 208 0.69 -7.20 10.06
C ARG A 208 0.31 -8.53 10.68
N GLN A 209 1.17 -9.55 10.56
CA GLN A 209 0.92 -10.85 11.17
C GLN A 209 0.92 -10.76 12.70
N ALA A 210 1.89 -10.06 13.29
CA ALA A 210 1.96 -9.83 14.73
C ALA A 210 0.72 -9.07 15.26
N ASP A 211 0.24 -8.08 14.52
CA ASP A 211 -0.96 -7.32 14.89
C ASP A 211 -2.23 -8.19 14.81
N MET A 212 -2.37 -9.02 13.77
CA MET A 212 -3.47 -9.98 13.66
C MET A 212 -3.44 -11.02 14.79
N GLU A 213 -2.27 -11.53 15.15
CA GLU A 213 -2.11 -12.47 16.27
C GLU A 213 -2.48 -11.83 17.60
N ARG A 214 -2.07 -10.58 17.84
CA ARG A 214 -2.46 -9.82 19.05
C ARG A 214 -3.97 -9.62 19.10
N HIS A 215 -4.58 -9.18 18.00
CA HIS A 215 -6.02 -8.97 17.91
C HIS A 215 -6.80 -10.28 18.12
N SER A 216 -6.35 -11.38 17.51
CA SER A 216 -6.96 -12.71 17.69
C SER A 216 -6.87 -13.19 19.15
N LYS A 217 -5.70 -13.04 19.79
CA LYS A 217 -5.52 -13.36 21.22
C LYS A 217 -6.42 -12.50 22.11
N GLU A 218 -6.59 -11.23 21.78
CA GLU A 218 -7.48 -10.33 22.54
C GLU A 218 -8.95 -10.72 22.39
N LEU A 219 -9.41 -11.03 21.17
CA LEU A 219 -10.78 -11.54 20.96
C LEU A 219 -11.03 -12.83 21.73
N LEU A 220 -10.08 -13.77 21.69
CA LEU A 220 -10.18 -15.02 22.46
C LEU A 220 -10.24 -14.75 23.96
N ARG A 221 -9.43 -13.82 24.49
CA ARG A 221 -9.50 -13.40 25.90
C ARG A 221 -10.88 -12.81 26.24
N ARG A 222 -11.42 -11.94 25.38
CA ARG A 222 -12.76 -11.35 25.56
C ARG A 222 -13.85 -12.43 25.55
N GLU A 223 -13.76 -13.41 24.65
CA GLU A 223 -14.70 -14.54 24.59
C GLU A 223 -14.63 -15.44 25.81
N VAL A 224 -13.42 -15.80 26.26
CA VAL A 224 -13.24 -16.61 27.47
C VAL A 224 -13.77 -15.86 28.70
N SER A 225 -13.50 -14.56 28.82
CA SER A 225 -14.05 -13.73 29.89
C SER A 225 -15.59 -13.68 29.84
N ARG A 226 -16.18 -13.49 28.65
CA ARG A 226 -17.65 -13.56 28.48
C ARG A 226 -18.22 -14.91 28.90
N LYS A 227 -17.62 -16.02 28.47
CA LYS A 227 -18.05 -17.38 28.85
C LYS A 227 -17.94 -17.61 30.36
N ARG A 228 -16.84 -17.15 31.00
CA ARG A 228 -16.66 -17.24 32.45
C ARG A 228 -17.70 -16.43 33.22
N TRP A 229 -18.02 -15.23 32.73
CA TRP A 229 -19.04 -14.38 33.31
C TRP A 229 -20.44 -15.01 33.18
N GLN A 230 -20.80 -15.53 31.99
CA GLN A 230 -22.05 -16.28 31.78
C GLN A 230 -22.14 -17.52 32.68
N ALA A 231 -21.06 -18.29 32.82
CA ALA A 231 -21.01 -19.44 33.71
C ALA A 231 -21.06 -19.06 35.20
N LYS A 232 -20.69 -17.82 35.57
CA LYS A 232 -20.90 -17.29 36.91
C LYS A 232 -22.36 -16.90 37.11
N GLU A 233 -22.95 -16.15 36.18
CA GLU A 233 -24.37 -15.79 36.24
C GLU A 233 -25.29 -17.01 36.29
N ALA A 234 -25.01 -18.05 35.49
CA ALA A 234 -25.77 -19.29 35.54
C ALA A 234 -25.70 -19.96 36.92
N ARG A 235 -24.52 -19.96 37.57
CA ARG A 235 -24.36 -20.50 38.93
C ARG A 235 -25.05 -19.65 39.99
N ASP A 236 -24.96 -18.33 39.89
CA ASP A 236 -25.63 -17.42 40.82
C ASP A 236 -27.15 -17.50 40.66
N GLY A 237 -27.67 -17.63 39.43
CA GLY A 237 -29.09 -17.85 39.14
C GLY A 237 -29.60 -19.21 39.62
N ASP A 238 -28.81 -20.28 39.48
CA ASP A 238 -29.15 -21.62 39.98
C ASP A 238 -29.11 -21.67 41.52
N ALA A 239 -28.17 -20.93 42.15
CA ALA A 239 -28.11 -20.77 43.60
C ALA A 239 -29.31 -19.98 44.17
N VAL A 240 -29.84 -19.00 43.43
CA VAL A 240 -31.07 -18.28 43.80
C VAL A 240 -32.30 -19.18 43.67
N ARG A 241 -32.42 -19.96 42.58
CA ARG A 241 -33.48 -20.98 42.41
C ARG A 241 -33.45 -22.09 43.47
N THR A 242 -32.26 -22.51 43.88
CA THR A 242 -32.07 -23.51 44.94
C THR A 242 -32.36 -22.94 46.34
N LYS A 243 -32.25 -21.62 46.54
CA LYS A 243 -32.68 -20.95 47.76
C LYS A 243 -34.19 -20.77 47.84
N GLU A 244 -34.85 -20.41 46.73
CA GLU A 244 -36.32 -20.27 46.69
C GLU A 244 -37.06 -21.61 46.88
N SER A 245 -36.49 -22.72 46.38
CA SER A 245 -37.03 -24.08 46.61
C SER A 245 -36.74 -24.64 48.02
N ARG A 246 -35.83 -24.03 48.80
CA ARG A 246 -35.56 -24.38 50.20
C ARG A 246 -36.36 -23.56 51.21
N SER A 247 -37.15 -22.58 50.77
CA SER A 247 -38.05 -21.78 51.62
C SER A 247 -39.41 -22.46 51.91
N ALA A 248 -39.66 -23.67 51.40
CA ALA A 248 -40.89 -24.42 51.64
C ALA A 248 -40.61 -25.80 52.28
N SER A 249 -39.98 -25.82 53.46
CA SER A 249 -40.12 -26.91 54.45
C SER A 249 -39.52 -26.49 55.81
N PRO A 250 -40.13 -26.83 56.95
CA PRO A 250 -39.63 -26.47 58.27
C PRO A 250 -38.32 -27.22 58.62
N ARG A 251 -37.45 -26.55 59.37
CA ARG A 251 -36.13 -27.00 59.82
C ARG A 251 -36.23 -28.19 60.77
N GLN A 252 -35.41 -29.21 60.55
CA GLN A 252 -34.84 -30.02 61.63
C GLN A 252 -33.36 -29.67 61.77
N ASP A 253 -32.99 -29.25 62.98
CA ASP A 253 -31.63 -28.85 63.35
C ASP A 253 -30.69 -30.05 63.38
N SER A 254 -29.50 -29.89 62.80
CA SER A 254 -28.33 -30.71 63.07
C SER A 254 -27.07 -29.84 62.97
N PRO A 255 -26.08 -30.01 63.87
CA PRO A 255 -25.00 -29.06 64.07
C PRO A 255 -23.95 -29.09 62.94
N PRO A 256 -23.15 -28.01 62.77
CA PRO A 256 -22.27 -27.88 61.62
C PRO A 256 -20.94 -28.62 61.83
N SER A 257 -20.69 -29.63 61.00
CA SER A 257 -19.34 -30.17 60.80
C SER A 257 -18.50 -29.16 60.00
N ARG A 258 -17.61 -28.44 60.67
CA ARG A 258 -16.53 -27.66 60.03
C ARG A 258 -15.67 -28.59 59.15
N LYS A 259 -15.88 -28.59 57.83
CA LYS A 259 -14.91 -29.09 56.85
C LYS A 259 -14.19 -27.90 56.24
N GLY A 260 -12.89 -27.87 56.51
CA GLY A 260 -12.03 -26.70 56.35
C GLY A 260 -11.58 -26.41 54.92
N SER A 261 -10.90 -25.27 54.84
CA SER A 261 -10.19 -24.65 53.73
C SER A 261 -9.10 -25.50 53.03
N ASN A 262 -9.13 -26.83 53.14
CA ASN A 262 -8.13 -27.75 52.58
C ASN A 262 -8.44 -28.26 51.16
N ASP A 263 -9.62 -27.97 50.61
CA ASP A 263 -10.01 -28.48 49.28
C ASP A 263 -9.38 -27.68 48.12
N LEU A 264 -9.09 -26.40 48.32
CA LEU A 264 -8.48 -25.59 47.25
C LEU A 264 -6.97 -25.83 47.13
N THR A 265 -6.26 -26.00 48.25
CA THR A 265 -4.83 -26.33 48.25
C THR A 265 -4.57 -27.73 47.70
N SER A 266 -5.39 -28.72 48.07
CA SER A 266 -5.26 -30.09 47.55
C SER A 266 -5.63 -30.22 46.06
N ALA A 267 -6.57 -29.40 45.56
CA ALA A 267 -6.87 -29.32 44.13
C ALA A 267 -5.72 -28.69 43.32
N LEU A 268 -5.01 -27.72 43.90
CA LEU A 268 -3.87 -27.05 43.27
C LEU A 268 -2.63 -27.95 43.23
N GLU A 269 -2.36 -28.70 44.31
CA GLU A 269 -1.28 -29.69 44.36
C GLU A 269 -1.49 -30.83 43.34
N ARG A 270 -2.72 -31.32 43.18
CA ARG A 270 -3.04 -32.34 42.16
C ARG A 270 -2.85 -31.82 40.74
N LEU A 271 -3.15 -30.54 40.49
CA LEU A 271 -2.96 -29.93 39.18
C LEU A 271 -1.46 -29.82 38.84
N VAL A 272 -0.65 -29.34 39.78
CA VAL A 272 0.81 -29.21 39.60
C VAL A 272 1.46 -30.59 39.39
N ALA A 273 1.06 -31.60 40.17
CA ALA A 273 1.55 -32.96 39.99
C ALA A 273 1.16 -33.57 38.63
N SER A 274 -0.02 -33.25 38.10
CA SER A 274 -0.46 -33.72 36.78
C SER A 274 0.30 -33.08 35.61
N VAL A 275 0.73 -31.83 35.77
CA VAL A 275 1.53 -31.10 34.77
C VAL A 275 2.98 -31.60 34.77
N ALA A 276 3.55 -31.87 35.95
CA ALA A 276 4.90 -32.44 36.06
C ALA A 276 5.02 -33.84 35.43
N LYS A 277 3.97 -34.68 35.57
CA LYS A 277 3.91 -36.02 34.94
C LYS A 277 3.75 -36.00 33.41
N LYS A 278 3.41 -34.85 32.82
CA LYS A 278 3.18 -34.71 31.38
C LYS A 278 4.36 -34.03 30.66
N ALA A 279 5.36 -33.58 31.41
CA ALA A 279 6.53 -32.84 30.94
C ALA A 279 7.85 -33.60 31.11
N GLY A 280 7.82 -34.82 31.67
CA GLY A 280 8.91 -35.81 31.60
C GLY A 280 8.49 -36.99 30.76
#